data_AF-A0A350WQR4-F1
#
_entry.id   AF-A0A350WQR4-F1
#
_cell.length_a   1.000
_cell.length_b   1.000
_cell.length_c   1.000
_cell.angle_alpha   90.00
_cell.angle_beta   90.00
_cell.angle_gamma   90.00
#
_symmetry.space_group_name_H-M   'P 1'
#
loop_
_entity.id
_entity.type
_entity.pdbx_description
1 polymer ?
#
loop_
_entity_poly.entity_id
_entity_poly.type
_entity_poly.pdbx_seq_one_letter_code
_entity_poly.pdbx_strand_id
1 'polypeptide(L)'
;PAAVLNGDTVTQITTNGGVETPLRRGNYLERDFGNVLVMVQSSPNSCVRFINGAAPELNSFDDGRIVMVAPYSNLDAVVTDGDMPLVPETVFGEEPERGWCYYYQQADLARQRGEWEMIPDLLDEALEMGYYPNDPLEWIPFMQAYAVQGDVDEIRKMTKLVILDRYLRLQVCNNMKYLAGNETLSAEVNEYIQDKICE
;
A
#
# COMPACT_ATOMS: atom_id res chain seq x y z
N PRO A 1 -19.30 -4.43 1.39
CA PRO A 1 -19.62 -4.84 0.01
C PRO A 1 -19.04 -3.82 -0.99
N ALA A 2 -18.50 -4.25 -2.13
CA ALA A 2 -17.85 -3.34 -3.07
C ALA A 2 -18.85 -2.41 -3.79
N ALA A 3 -18.45 -1.18 -4.08
CA ALA A 3 -19.15 -0.21 -4.92
C ALA A 3 -18.37 0.04 -6.21
N VAL A 4 -19.07 0.33 -7.31
CA VAL A 4 -18.42 0.73 -8.57
C VAL A 4 -17.99 2.18 -8.41
N LEU A 5 -16.69 2.47 -8.55
CA LEU A 5 -16.17 3.82 -8.40
C LEU A 5 -16.57 4.71 -9.59
N ASN A 6 -17.74 5.33 -9.52
CA ASN A 6 -18.26 6.32 -10.48
C ASN A 6 -18.35 7.72 -9.84
N GLY A 7 -18.79 8.73 -10.61
CA GLY A 7 -18.87 10.12 -10.11
C GLY A 7 -19.75 10.28 -8.87
N ASP A 8 -20.87 9.55 -8.82
CA ASP A 8 -21.76 9.56 -7.65
C ASP A 8 -21.06 8.95 -6.43
N THR A 9 -20.39 7.82 -6.59
CA THR A 9 -19.64 7.15 -5.51
C THR A 9 -18.50 8.02 -4.98
N VAL A 10 -17.76 8.69 -5.88
CA VAL A 10 -16.73 9.67 -5.49
C VAL A 10 -17.36 10.80 -4.67
N THR A 11 -18.52 11.31 -5.10
CA THR A 11 -19.22 12.39 -4.39
C THR A 11 -19.67 11.92 -3.00
N GLN A 12 -20.20 10.71 -2.89
CA GLN A 12 -20.60 10.13 -1.60
C GLN A 12 -19.39 9.98 -0.67
N ILE A 13 -18.26 9.45 -1.15
CA ILE A 13 -17.05 9.29 -0.32
C ILE A 13 -16.53 10.64 0.14
N THR A 14 -16.35 11.59 -0.79
CA THR A 14 -15.73 12.89 -0.50
C THR A 14 -16.61 13.83 0.33
N THR A 15 -17.92 13.61 0.38
CA THR A 15 -18.85 14.39 1.21
C THR A 15 -19.28 13.67 2.50
N ASN A 16 -18.70 12.50 2.80
CA ASN A 16 -19.14 11.63 3.90
C ASN A 16 -20.66 11.32 3.82
N GLY A 17 -21.09 10.93 2.62
CA GLY A 17 -22.48 10.84 2.17
C GLY A 17 -23.33 9.76 2.82
N GLY A 18 -22.83 9.13 3.89
CA GLY A 18 -23.59 8.24 4.76
C GLY A 18 -23.73 6.80 4.22
N VAL A 19 -24.83 6.16 4.59
CA VAL A 19 -25.04 4.71 4.43
C VAL A 19 -26.13 4.43 3.40
N GLU A 20 -25.83 3.55 2.43
CA GLU A 20 -26.84 2.94 1.55
C GLU A 20 -27.04 1.46 1.88
N THR A 21 -28.28 0.97 1.79
CA THR A 21 -28.62 -0.44 2.07
C THR A 21 -29.39 -1.09 0.91
N PRO A 22 -28.81 -1.19 -0.31
CA PRO A 22 -29.49 -1.80 -1.44
C PRO A 22 -29.82 -3.29 -1.19
N LEU A 23 -31.01 -3.70 -1.63
CA LEU A 23 -31.39 -5.11 -1.73
C LEU A 23 -30.79 -5.70 -3.02
N ARG A 24 -29.86 -6.65 -2.88
CA ARG A 24 -29.18 -7.32 -4.01
C ARG A 24 -29.28 -8.83 -3.84
N ARG A 25 -29.89 -9.50 -4.82
CA ARG A 25 -30.05 -10.97 -4.82
C ARG A 25 -30.63 -11.50 -3.50
N GLY A 26 -31.62 -10.79 -2.93
CA GLY A 26 -32.27 -11.15 -1.66
C GLY A 26 -31.51 -10.78 -0.39
N ASN A 27 -30.31 -10.17 -0.49
CA ASN A 27 -29.53 -9.73 0.66
C ASN A 27 -29.50 -8.21 0.75
N TYR A 28 -29.64 -7.67 1.97
CA TYR A 28 -29.39 -6.26 2.26
C TYR A 28 -27.87 -6.07 2.38
N LEU A 29 -27.31 -5.23 1.51
CA LEU A 29 -25.89 -4.92 1.51
C LEU A 29 -25.71 -3.49 2.00
N GLU A 30 -25.19 -3.32 3.20
CA GLU A 30 -24.87 -2.00 3.73
C GLU A 30 -23.53 -1.50 3.17
N ARG A 31 -23.51 -0.29 2.66
CA ARG A 31 -22.30 0.42 2.22
C ARG A 31 -22.26 1.75 2.94
N ASP A 32 -21.25 1.92 3.77
CA ASP A 32 -20.94 3.18 4.44
C ASP A 32 -19.87 3.91 3.64
N PHE A 33 -20.24 5.03 3.02
CA PHE A 33 -19.30 5.84 2.23
C PHE A 33 -18.38 6.70 3.11
N GLY A 34 -18.65 6.79 4.41
CA GLY A 34 -17.76 7.41 5.40
C GLY A 34 -16.67 6.48 5.92
N ASN A 35 -16.78 5.17 5.66
CA ASN A 35 -15.82 4.16 6.08
C ASN A 35 -15.49 3.22 4.93
N VAL A 36 -14.58 3.65 4.06
CA VAL A 36 -14.21 2.93 2.83
C VAL A 36 -12.77 2.45 2.87
N LEU A 37 -12.52 1.28 2.30
CA LEU A 37 -11.17 0.79 2.00
C LEU A 37 -10.98 0.81 0.49
N VAL A 38 -9.93 1.48 0.03
CA VAL A 38 -9.60 1.59 -1.39
C VAL A 38 -8.52 0.56 -1.73
N MET A 39 -8.82 -0.27 -2.73
CA MET A 39 -7.87 -1.20 -3.36
C MET A 39 -7.62 -0.74 -4.79
N VAL A 40 -6.35 -0.73 -5.22
CA VAL A 40 -5.97 -0.33 -6.56
C VAL A 40 -4.91 -1.26 -7.15
N GLN A 41 -4.96 -1.43 -8.47
CA GLN A 41 -3.92 -2.04 -9.27
C GLN A 41 -3.67 -1.12 -10.48
N SER A 42 -2.50 -0.49 -10.52
CA SER A 42 -2.19 0.57 -11.50
C SER A 42 -1.97 0.04 -12.92
N SER A 43 -1.48 -1.20 -13.03
CA SER A 43 -1.30 -1.89 -14.31
C SER A 43 -1.43 -3.40 -14.13
N PRO A 44 -1.61 -4.19 -15.21
CA PRO A 44 -1.65 -5.65 -15.12
C PRO A 44 -0.41 -6.31 -14.51
N ASN A 45 0.73 -5.61 -14.50
CA ASN A 45 2.01 -6.11 -13.99
C ASN A 45 2.38 -5.55 -12.60
N SER A 46 1.59 -4.61 -12.07
CA SER A 46 1.76 -4.10 -10.69
C SER A 46 0.95 -4.96 -9.73
N CYS A 47 1.38 -4.98 -8.48
CA CYS A 47 0.65 -5.66 -7.41
C CYS A 47 -0.60 -4.88 -7.01
N VAL A 48 -1.57 -5.58 -6.41
CA VAL A 48 -2.73 -4.94 -5.78
C VAL A 48 -2.27 -4.30 -4.47
N ARG A 49 -2.70 -3.06 -4.25
CA ARG A 49 -2.31 -2.23 -3.10
C ARG A 49 -3.54 -1.77 -2.34
N PHE A 50 -3.48 -1.82 -1.01
CA PHE A 50 -4.46 -1.17 -0.14
C PHE A 50 -3.99 0.25 0.16
N ILE A 51 -4.86 1.24 0.00
CA ILE A 51 -4.48 2.63 0.22
C ILE A 51 -4.62 2.99 1.69
N ASN A 52 -3.52 3.45 2.29
CA ASN A 52 -3.55 4.18 3.56
C ASN A 52 -3.99 5.62 3.31
N GLY A 53 -5.14 6.05 3.83
CA GLY A 53 -5.62 7.43 3.65
C GLY A 53 -4.74 8.50 4.29
N ALA A 54 -3.95 8.15 5.32
CA ALA A 54 -3.04 9.09 5.98
C ALA A 54 -1.75 9.35 5.19
N ALA A 55 -1.31 8.37 4.39
CA ALA A 55 -0.17 8.49 3.49
C ALA A 55 -0.43 7.68 2.21
N PRO A 56 -1.28 8.17 1.30
CA PRO A 56 -1.60 7.41 0.10
C PRO A 56 -0.38 7.20 -0.79
N GLU A 57 -0.22 5.96 -1.27
CA GLU A 57 0.76 5.61 -2.28
C GLU A 57 0.08 5.58 -3.65
N LEU A 58 0.25 6.64 -4.43
CA LEU A 58 -0.40 6.76 -5.75
C LEU A 58 0.61 6.61 -6.88
N ASN A 59 0.19 6.01 -7.98
CA ASN A 59 0.94 5.91 -9.22
C ASN A 59 0.38 6.89 -10.25
N SER A 60 1.22 7.39 -11.17
CA SER A 60 0.77 8.24 -12.28
C SER A 60 -0.20 7.53 -13.24
N PHE A 61 -0.21 6.19 -13.23
CA PHE A 61 -1.17 5.36 -13.96
C PHE A 61 -2.49 5.10 -13.21
N ASP A 62 -2.62 5.52 -11.94
CA ASP A 62 -3.87 5.37 -11.21
C ASP A 62 -4.99 6.24 -11.82
N ASP A 63 -6.20 5.69 -11.85
CA ASP A 63 -7.38 6.44 -12.32
C ASP A 63 -7.58 7.70 -11.46
N GLY A 64 -7.90 8.84 -12.10
CA GLY A 64 -8.08 10.11 -11.37
C GLY A 64 -9.13 10.04 -10.26
N ARG A 65 -10.10 9.12 -10.34
CA ARG A 65 -11.06 8.86 -9.26
C ARG A 65 -10.40 8.25 -8.02
N ILE A 66 -9.40 7.37 -8.20
CA ILE A 66 -8.62 6.82 -7.10
C ILE A 66 -7.88 7.94 -6.38
N VAL A 67 -7.24 8.85 -7.13
CA VAL A 67 -6.55 10.02 -6.56
C VAL A 67 -7.50 10.88 -5.70
N MET A 68 -8.75 11.05 -6.13
CA MET A 68 -9.75 11.84 -5.39
C MET A 68 -10.20 11.17 -4.08
N VAL A 69 -10.31 9.84 -4.05
CA VAL A 69 -10.85 9.10 -2.89
C VAL A 69 -9.77 8.54 -1.97
N ALA A 70 -8.52 8.48 -2.43
CA ALA A 70 -7.40 7.88 -1.70
C ALA A 70 -7.23 8.40 -0.26
N PRO A 71 -7.31 9.73 0.02
CA PRO A 71 -7.21 10.25 1.39
C PRO A 71 -8.34 9.82 2.35
N TYR A 72 -9.45 9.29 1.80
CA TYR A 72 -10.60 8.83 2.58
C TYR A 72 -10.55 7.33 2.87
N SER A 73 -9.52 6.62 2.37
CA SER A 73 -9.35 5.20 2.61
C SER A 73 -8.96 4.93 4.07
N ASN A 74 -9.71 4.07 4.73
CA ASN A 74 -9.46 3.61 6.09
C ASN A 74 -8.74 2.25 6.06
N LEU A 75 -7.42 2.27 6.30
CA LEU A 75 -6.61 1.04 6.28
C LEU A 75 -6.95 0.10 7.44
N ASP A 76 -7.45 0.61 8.56
CA ASP A 76 -7.82 -0.18 9.75
C ASP A 76 -9.00 -1.14 9.47
N ALA A 77 -9.66 -1.01 8.32
CA ALA A 77 -10.64 -1.97 7.84
C ALA A 77 -10.01 -3.32 7.43
N VAL A 78 -8.69 -3.38 7.23
CA VAL A 78 -7.95 -4.62 7.01
C VAL A 78 -7.74 -5.30 8.35
N VAL A 79 -8.33 -6.50 8.52
CA VAL A 79 -8.08 -7.32 9.70
C VAL A 79 -6.72 -8.00 9.51
N THR A 80 -5.72 -7.51 10.23
CA THR A 80 -4.34 -8.00 10.14
C THR A 80 -4.05 -9.14 11.11
N ASP A 81 -4.87 -9.36 12.14
CA ASP A 81 -4.66 -10.40 13.15
C ASP A 81 -5.61 -11.60 12.98
N GLY A 82 -5.16 -12.76 13.48
CA GLY A 82 -5.95 -13.99 13.53
C GLY A 82 -5.59 -15.02 12.46
N ASP A 83 -6.34 -16.12 12.43
CA ASP A 83 -6.12 -17.21 11.50
C ASP A 83 -6.49 -16.79 10.07
N MET A 84 -5.59 -17.04 9.11
CA MET A 84 -5.88 -16.84 7.70
C MET A 84 -7.00 -17.81 7.28
N PRO A 85 -8.14 -17.31 6.76
CA PRO A 85 -9.24 -18.17 6.37
C PRO A 85 -8.82 -19.09 5.22
N LEU A 86 -9.12 -20.38 5.35
CA LEU A 86 -8.88 -21.32 4.26
C LEU A 86 -9.77 -20.95 3.07
N VAL A 87 -9.15 -20.51 1.98
CA VAL A 87 -9.85 -20.17 0.74
C VAL A 87 -10.24 -21.48 0.04
N PRO A 88 -11.55 -21.74 -0.22
CA PRO A 88 -11.96 -22.99 -0.85
C PRO A 88 -11.43 -23.09 -2.30
N GLU A 89 -10.47 -23.98 -2.51
CA GLU A 89 -9.86 -24.25 -3.82
C GLU A 89 -10.91 -24.61 -4.89
N THR A 90 -11.98 -25.29 -4.49
CA THR A 90 -13.09 -25.65 -5.39
C THR A 90 -13.82 -24.43 -5.99
N VAL A 91 -13.72 -23.26 -5.34
CA VAL A 91 -14.37 -22.02 -5.78
C VAL A 91 -13.36 -21.08 -6.43
N PHE A 92 -12.15 -20.95 -5.85
CA PHE A 92 -11.17 -19.96 -6.25
C PHE A 92 -9.99 -20.51 -7.07
N GLY A 93 -9.84 -21.84 -7.15
CA GLY A 93 -8.69 -22.51 -7.74
C GLY A 93 -7.53 -22.67 -6.76
N GLU A 94 -6.46 -23.30 -7.24
CA GLU A 94 -5.17 -23.41 -6.54
C GLU A 94 -4.56 -22.01 -6.35
N GLU A 95 -3.74 -21.86 -5.29
CA GLU A 95 -2.95 -20.65 -5.09
C GLU A 95 -2.03 -20.45 -6.31
N PRO A 96 -2.00 -19.24 -6.92
CA PRO A 96 -1.09 -18.97 -8.03
C PRO A 96 0.37 -19.04 -7.59
N GLU A 97 1.28 -19.21 -8.56
CA GLU A 97 2.71 -19.22 -8.30
C GLU A 97 3.15 -17.92 -7.60
N ARG A 98 3.93 -18.07 -6.53
CA ARG A 98 4.41 -16.97 -5.71
C ARG A 98 5.55 -16.25 -6.42
N GLY A 99 5.25 -15.09 -6.98
CA GLY A 99 6.24 -14.16 -7.52
C GLY A 99 6.45 -12.95 -6.62
N TRP A 100 6.98 -11.87 -7.19
CA TRP A 100 7.23 -10.61 -6.50
C TRP A 100 6.02 -10.11 -5.67
N CYS A 101 4.81 -10.14 -6.24
CA CYS A 101 3.64 -9.63 -5.52
C CYS A 101 3.31 -10.37 -4.23
N TYR A 102 3.66 -11.65 -4.12
CA TYR A 102 3.53 -12.38 -2.86
C TYR A 102 4.42 -11.73 -1.79
N TYR A 103 5.71 -11.54 -2.06
CA TYR A 103 6.65 -10.96 -1.10
C TYR A 103 6.33 -9.50 -0.77
N TYR A 104 5.97 -8.70 -1.77
CA TYR A 104 5.52 -7.33 -1.55
C TYR A 104 4.28 -7.27 -0.65
N GLN A 105 3.27 -8.10 -0.88
CA GLN A 105 2.04 -8.10 -0.08
C GLN A 105 2.28 -8.63 1.34
N GLN A 106 3.18 -9.59 1.51
CA GLN A 106 3.62 -10.03 2.83
C GLN A 106 4.39 -8.92 3.56
N ALA A 107 5.25 -8.18 2.86
CA ALA A 107 5.98 -7.05 3.43
C ALA A 107 5.05 -5.89 3.80
N ASP A 108 4.05 -5.60 2.96
CA ASP A 108 3.03 -4.59 3.26
C ASP A 108 2.15 -4.98 4.46
N LEU A 109 1.81 -6.26 4.60
CA LEU A 109 1.09 -6.76 5.78
C LEU A 109 1.96 -6.65 7.05
N ALA A 110 3.24 -7.06 6.98
CA ALA A 110 4.18 -6.92 8.09
C ALA A 110 4.34 -5.44 8.49
N ARG A 111 4.41 -4.54 7.50
CA ARG A 111 4.41 -3.09 7.72
C ARG A 111 3.16 -2.62 8.47
N GLN A 112 1.97 -3.08 8.10
CA GLN A 112 0.74 -2.72 8.80
C GLN A 112 0.72 -3.22 10.26
N ARG A 113 1.42 -4.32 10.55
CA ARG A 113 1.58 -4.86 11.91
C ARG A 113 2.74 -4.23 12.70
N GLY A 114 3.56 -3.39 12.06
CA GLY A 114 4.79 -2.86 12.67
C GLY A 114 5.89 -3.91 12.85
N GLU A 115 5.83 -5.02 12.11
CA GLU A 115 6.82 -6.11 12.12
C GLU A 115 8.01 -5.73 11.21
N TRP A 116 8.71 -4.64 11.56
CA TRP A 116 9.73 -4.02 10.71
C TRP A 116 10.96 -4.91 10.48
N GLU A 117 11.27 -5.81 11.41
CA GLU A 117 12.46 -6.66 11.37
C GLU A 117 12.38 -7.76 10.31
N MET A 118 11.19 -8.26 9.97
CA MET A 118 11.03 -9.35 9.00
C MET A 118 10.91 -8.89 7.54
N ILE A 119 10.67 -7.60 7.32
CA ILE A 119 10.49 -7.04 5.97
C ILE A 119 11.75 -7.19 5.09
N PRO A 120 12.98 -6.95 5.59
CA PRO A 120 14.20 -7.23 4.83
C PRO A 120 14.37 -8.70 4.47
N ASP A 121 14.02 -9.63 5.36
CA ASP A 121 14.12 -11.07 5.07
C ASP A 121 13.22 -11.46 3.88
N LEU A 122 11.99 -10.91 3.84
CA LEU A 122 11.08 -11.10 2.71
C LEU A 122 11.64 -10.53 1.39
N LEU A 123 12.39 -9.44 1.47
CA LEU A 123 13.05 -8.88 0.30
C LEU A 123 14.16 -9.80 -0.19
N ASP A 124 15.04 -10.22 0.72
CA ASP A 124 16.18 -11.06 0.38
C ASP A 124 15.72 -12.38 -0.25
N GLU A 125 14.68 -13.03 0.31
CA GLU A 125 14.04 -14.21 -0.29
C GLU A 125 13.57 -13.94 -1.73
N ALA A 126 12.84 -12.85 -1.95
CA ALA A 126 12.35 -12.49 -3.28
C ALA A 126 13.49 -12.29 -4.29
N LEU A 127 14.53 -11.55 -3.88
CA LEU A 127 15.67 -11.23 -4.73
C LEU A 127 16.54 -12.45 -5.04
N GLU A 128 16.73 -13.37 -4.10
CA GLU A 128 17.45 -14.63 -4.32
C GLU A 128 16.75 -15.52 -5.36
N MET A 129 15.41 -15.47 -5.41
CA MET A 129 14.60 -16.13 -6.45
C MET A 129 14.54 -15.37 -7.77
N GLY A 130 15.18 -14.19 -7.86
CA GLY A 130 15.19 -13.35 -9.05
C GLY A 130 13.88 -12.60 -9.29
N TYR A 131 13.06 -12.42 -8.26
CA TYR A 131 11.84 -11.63 -8.33
C TYR A 131 12.12 -10.16 -8.05
N TYR A 132 11.55 -9.29 -8.88
CA TYR A 132 11.72 -7.83 -8.80
C TYR A 132 10.38 -7.12 -9.05
N PRO A 133 10.20 -5.90 -8.51
CA PRO A 133 9.02 -5.10 -8.78
C PRO A 133 8.98 -4.63 -10.21
N ASN A 134 7.76 -4.60 -10.75
CA ASN A 134 7.48 -3.86 -11.99
C ASN A 134 7.07 -2.41 -11.68
N ASP A 135 6.46 -2.17 -10.51
CA ASP A 135 6.10 -0.82 -10.05
C ASP A 135 7.09 -0.35 -8.99
N PRO A 136 7.86 0.71 -9.23
CA PRO A 136 8.79 1.25 -8.25
C PRO A 136 8.17 1.67 -6.90
N LEU A 137 6.85 1.91 -6.81
CA LEU A 137 6.17 2.16 -5.52
C LEU A 137 6.27 0.96 -4.57
N GLU A 138 6.40 -0.25 -5.12
CA GLU A 138 6.49 -1.49 -4.35
C GLU A 138 7.80 -1.59 -3.54
N TRP A 139 8.76 -0.67 -3.75
CA TRP A 139 9.93 -0.52 -2.90
C TRP A 139 9.66 0.16 -1.56
N ILE A 140 8.55 0.89 -1.41
CA ILE A 140 8.29 1.73 -0.23
C ILE A 140 8.31 0.94 1.09
N PRO A 141 7.63 -0.22 1.24
CA PRO A 141 7.64 -0.96 2.51
C PRO A 141 9.06 -1.34 2.95
N PHE A 142 9.92 -1.74 2.01
CA PHE A 142 11.30 -2.10 2.29
C PHE A 142 12.16 -0.88 2.64
N MET A 143 11.98 0.24 1.94
CA MET A 143 12.63 1.51 2.30
C MET A 143 12.27 1.94 3.73
N GLN A 144 11.01 1.76 4.13
CA GLN A 144 10.53 2.09 5.46
C GLN A 144 11.14 1.16 6.52
N ALA A 145 11.20 -0.15 6.26
CA ALA A 145 11.85 -1.10 7.17
C ALA A 145 13.33 -0.77 7.42
N TYR A 146 14.11 -0.50 6.36
CA TYR A 146 15.50 -0.09 6.52
C TYR A 146 15.65 1.26 7.23
N ALA A 147 14.71 2.20 7.02
CA ALA A 147 14.67 3.45 7.77
C ALA A 147 14.46 3.24 9.27
N VAL A 148 13.55 2.36 9.66
CA VAL A 148 13.33 2.01 11.08
C VAL A 148 14.58 1.37 11.68
N GLN A 149 15.29 0.55 10.91
CA GLN A 149 16.52 -0.13 11.36
C GLN A 149 17.77 0.78 11.34
N GLY A 150 17.67 1.98 10.78
CA GLY A 150 18.81 2.89 10.67
C GLY A 150 19.77 2.59 9.50
N ASP A 151 19.39 1.72 8.58
CA ASP A 151 20.23 1.31 7.45
C ASP A 151 20.11 2.29 6.27
N VAL A 152 20.85 3.39 6.36
CA VAL A 152 20.86 4.44 5.33
C VAL A 152 21.47 3.94 4.01
N ASP A 153 22.35 2.94 4.06
CA ASP A 153 23.01 2.41 2.87
C ASP A 153 22.00 1.66 1.98
N GLU A 154 21.13 0.84 2.56
CA GLU A 154 20.06 0.15 1.81
C GLU A 154 19.01 1.14 1.28
N ILE A 155 18.55 2.10 2.09
CA ILE A 155 17.63 3.16 1.63
C ILE A 155 18.24 3.88 0.43
N ARG A 156 19.55 4.15 0.44
CA ARG A 156 20.24 4.83 -0.66
C ARG A 156 20.27 4.02 -1.95
N LYS A 157 20.37 2.69 -1.88
CA LYS A 157 20.29 1.84 -3.07
C LYS A 157 18.91 1.93 -3.70
N MET A 158 17.85 1.81 -2.89
CA MET A 158 16.46 1.87 -3.35
C MET A 158 16.06 3.25 -3.85
N THR A 159 16.54 4.30 -3.20
CA THR A 159 16.30 5.70 -3.59
C THR A 159 16.65 5.92 -5.06
N LYS A 160 17.76 5.34 -5.55
CA LYS A 160 18.18 5.44 -6.97
C LYS A 160 17.17 4.83 -7.95
N LEU A 161 16.35 3.87 -7.51
CA LEU A 161 15.33 3.21 -8.32
C LEU A 161 14.06 4.06 -8.46
N VAL A 162 13.81 4.98 -7.53
CA VAL A 162 12.55 5.74 -7.43
C VAL A 162 12.68 7.24 -7.72
N ILE A 163 13.86 7.85 -7.54
CA ILE A 163 14.02 9.32 -7.65
C ILE A 163 13.92 9.89 -9.07
N LEU A 164 14.03 9.05 -10.11
CA LEU A 164 14.03 9.53 -11.50
C LEU A 164 12.65 9.99 -11.94
N ASP A 165 11.58 9.43 -11.36
CA ASP A 165 10.22 9.89 -11.57
C ASP A 165 9.83 10.89 -10.47
N ARG A 166 9.50 12.12 -10.88
CA ARG A 166 9.18 13.20 -9.95
C ARG A 166 7.91 12.92 -9.14
N TYR A 167 6.90 12.30 -9.76
CA TYR A 167 5.65 12.00 -9.08
C TYR A 167 5.89 10.93 -8.02
N LEU A 168 6.56 9.84 -8.39
CA LEU A 168 6.97 8.78 -7.49
C LEU A 168 7.83 9.29 -6.34
N ARG A 169 8.81 10.14 -6.62
CA ARG A 169 9.66 10.75 -5.59
C ARG A 169 8.85 11.51 -4.55
N LEU A 170 7.80 12.23 -4.96
CA LEU A 170 6.88 12.89 -4.02
C LEU A 170 6.10 11.89 -3.16
N GLN A 171 5.66 10.77 -3.74
CA GLN A 171 4.97 9.70 -3.01
C GLN A 171 5.87 9.07 -1.95
N VAL A 172 7.11 8.76 -2.32
CA VAL A 172 8.12 8.23 -1.39
C VAL A 172 8.40 9.26 -0.29
N CYS A 173 8.66 10.53 -0.63
CA CYS A 173 8.88 11.58 0.37
C CYS A 173 7.71 11.70 1.38
N ASN A 174 6.46 11.70 0.90
CA ASN A 174 5.28 11.77 1.77
C ASN A 174 5.19 10.55 2.70
N ASN A 175 5.42 9.35 2.19
CA ASN A 175 5.39 8.11 2.96
C ASN A 175 6.53 8.01 3.98
N MET A 176 7.74 8.46 3.64
CA MET A 176 8.87 8.51 4.56
C MET A 176 8.68 9.56 5.66
N LYS A 177 8.06 10.71 5.33
CA LYS A 177 7.67 11.71 6.34
C LYS A 177 6.58 11.23 7.26
N TYR A 178 5.59 10.50 6.73
CA TYR A 178 4.57 9.86 7.55
C TYR A 178 5.18 8.82 8.49
N LEU A 179 6.10 7.98 8.00
CA LEU A 179 6.87 7.06 8.84
C LEU A 179 7.60 7.81 9.96
N ALA A 180 8.37 8.86 9.64
CA ALA A 180 9.11 9.65 10.63
C ALA A 180 8.23 10.33 11.69
N GLY A 181 6.94 10.53 11.40
CA GLY A 181 5.97 11.05 12.36
C GLY A 181 5.36 9.99 13.29
N ASN A 182 5.47 8.71 12.94
CA ASN A 182 4.86 7.60 13.67
C ASN A 182 5.88 6.61 14.26
N GLU A 183 7.11 6.62 13.77
CA GLU A 183 8.21 5.76 14.22
C GLU A 183 9.41 6.57 14.72
N THR A 184 10.22 5.96 15.58
CA THR A 184 11.46 6.58 16.07
C THR A 184 12.60 6.29 15.11
N LEU A 185 12.96 7.27 14.28
CA LEU A 185 14.06 7.16 13.33
C LEU A 185 15.34 7.83 13.85
N SER A 186 16.50 7.33 13.41
CA SER A 186 17.79 7.96 13.74
C SER A 186 17.90 9.36 13.11
N ALA A 187 18.77 10.21 13.66
CA ALA A 187 19.03 11.54 13.08
C ALA A 187 19.56 11.44 11.65
N GLU A 188 20.41 10.45 11.37
CA GLU A 188 20.98 10.20 10.04
C GLU A 188 19.91 9.81 9.01
N VAL A 189 18.96 8.95 9.38
CA VAL A 189 17.84 8.58 8.52
C VAL A 189 16.95 9.80 8.25
N ASN A 190 16.64 10.59 9.27
CA ASN A 190 15.83 11.81 9.11
C ASN A 190 16.48 12.80 8.15
N GLU A 191 17.79 13.05 8.30
CA GLU A 191 18.57 13.90 7.40
C GLU A 191 18.56 13.35 5.97
N TYR A 192 18.77 12.05 5.79
CA TYR A 192 18.72 11.42 4.48
C TYR A 192 17.35 11.58 3.80
N ILE A 193 16.25 11.38 4.54
CA ILE A 193 14.88 11.57 4.02
C ILE A 193 14.69 13.00 3.52
N GLN A 194 15.10 14.02 4.29
CA GLN A 194 14.93 15.41 3.87
C GLN A 194 15.82 15.71 2.64
N ASP A 195 17.11 15.46 2.74
CA ASP A 195 18.10 16.00 1.80
C ASP A 195 18.25 15.19 0.50
N LYS A 196 17.83 13.92 0.49
CA LYS A 196 18.06 13.01 -0.65
C LYS A 196 16.77 12.48 -1.26
N ILE A 197 15.70 12.39 -0.49
CA ILE A 197 14.40 11.92 -0.98
C ILE A 197 13.46 13.11 -1.24
N CYS A 198 13.40 14.08 -0.33
CA CYS A 198 12.43 15.16 -0.40
C CYS A 198 12.92 16.40 -1.18
N GLU A 199 14.20 16.79 -1.09
CA GLU A 199 14.82 17.94 -1.80
C GLU A 199 15.20 17.68 -3.26
#